data_AF-A9EQT3-F1
#
_entry.id   AF-A9EQT3-F1
#
_cell.length_a   1.000
_cell.length_b   1.000
_cell.length_c   1.000
_cell.angle_alpha   90.00
_cell.angle_beta   90.00
_cell.angle_gamma   90.00
#
_symmetry.space_group_name_H-M   'P 1'
#
loop_
_entity.id
_entity.type
_entity.pdbx_description
1 polymer ?
#
loop_
_entity_poly.entity_id
_entity_poly.type
_entity_poly.pdbx_seq_one_letter_code
_entity_poly.pdbx_strand_id
1 'polypeptide(L)'
;MVAVLGWLLALLLVPSGCHPPPTRAPAALPARATPIHHATPTPRDPSAVVDPDDDAGIAAALAGHGLDGWMHGAAPASGLFVFTYRLPHDFFRYADFPMIPGSPEVARELAGLQRHDRLRVFGSLEKKGPQRHVRVRRIEVITRFSSGVDAPSYAHDTTTRAALLGGRELVGRVHGVDAEGKILVVELADKVVPVFVTRPEHVRDLWRNDKIRLHYVIAERPDRPIHLRLDPAVSRPIEVLERVQAGHGQPIELEGDLVLFPRSPQIKFDIWALRVVDRDRVEREYTLVNFSDPELFEAIRDKLARGWAAHPGAPVDARNKFIKPGLRVRARGVLNVISPAQANPQILLSSEGAVEVLGAPGGGSAPAVDR
;
A
#
# COMPACT_ATOMS: atom_id res chain seq x y z
N MET A 1 1.67 -25.63 -28.99
CA MET A 1 1.96 -24.24 -29.42
C MET A 1 1.45 -23.32 -28.33
N VAL A 2 2.20 -22.55 -27.57
CA VAL A 2 3.64 -22.24 -27.50
C VAL A 2 3.99 -22.21 -26.00
N ALA A 3 5.13 -22.80 -25.64
CA ALA A 3 5.66 -22.85 -24.29
C ALA A 3 6.09 -21.47 -23.80
N VAL A 4 5.77 -21.11 -22.55
CA VAL A 4 6.35 -19.94 -21.87
C VAL A 4 7.39 -20.48 -20.89
N LEU A 5 8.66 -20.32 -21.28
CA LEU A 5 9.83 -20.63 -20.47
C LEU A 5 9.97 -19.62 -19.33
N GLY A 6 10.02 -20.11 -18.10
CA GLY A 6 10.52 -19.36 -16.96
C GLY A 6 12.05 -19.28 -17.00
N TRP A 7 12.60 -18.13 -16.64
CA TRP A 7 14.03 -17.96 -16.39
C TRP A 7 14.26 -17.44 -14.98
N LEU A 8 14.85 -18.31 -14.16
CA LEU A 8 15.70 -17.96 -13.03
C LEU A 8 17.06 -17.53 -13.57
N LEU A 9 17.69 -16.51 -12.99
CA LEU A 9 19.15 -16.45 -12.97
C LEU A 9 19.65 -15.85 -11.66
N ALA A 10 20.42 -16.66 -10.95
CA ALA A 10 21.33 -16.27 -9.89
C ALA A 10 22.71 -16.01 -10.50
N LEU A 11 23.45 -15.01 -10.02
CA LEU A 11 24.91 -15.00 -10.13
C LEU A 11 25.54 -14.03 -9.11
N LEU A 12 26.47 -14.58 -8.33
CA LEU A 12 27.43 -13.90 -7.47
C LEU A 12 28.84 -14.16 -8.05
N LEU A 13 29.63 -13.08 -8.16
CA LEU A 13 31.11 -12.96 -8.08
C LEU A 13 31.93 -13.64 -9.21
N VAL A 14 33.06 -13.14 -9.73
CA VAL A 14 34.35 -12.60 -9.20
C VAL A 14 35.13 -11.94 -10.41
N PRO A 15 36.39 -11.44 -10.34
CA PRO A 15 37.03 -10.32 -9.60
C PRO A 15 37.45 -9.11 -10.49
N SER A 16 37.99 -8.11 -9.79
CA SER A 16 38.58 -6.82 -10.19
C SER A 16 39.79 -6.84 -11.12
N GLY A 17 39.97 -5.74 -11.87
CA GLY A 17 41.25 -5.32 -12.46
C GLY A 17 41.23 -3.92 -13.09
N CYS A 18 42.17 -3.07 -12.66
CA CYS A 18 42.64 -1.79 -13.23
C CYS A 18 41.92 -0.47 -12.87
N HIS A 19 42.65 0.38 -12.12
CA HIS A 19 42.37 1.79 -11.79
C HIS A 19 42.76 2.76 -12.91
N PRO A 20 42.06 3.91 -13.00
CA PRO A 20 42.64 5.21 -13.39
C PRO A 20 42.56 6.28 -12.26
N PRO A 21 43.27 7.42 -12.40
CA PRO A 21 43.66 8.34 -11.32
C PRO A 21 42.59 9.38 -10.93
N PRO A 22 42.78 10.14 -9.82
CA PRO A 22 41.69 10.86 -9.16
C PRO A 22 41.34 12.17 -9.88
N THR A 23 40.05 12.39 -10.12
CA THR A 23 39.49 13.68 -10.50
C THR A 23 38.72 14.27 -9.32
N ARG A 24 38.91 15.58 -9.11
CA ARG A 24 38.41 16.38 -7.98
C ARG A 24 36.91 16.21 -7.73
N ALA A 25 36.57 16.01 -6.46
CA ALA A 25 35.22 15.89 -5.94
C ALA A 25 34.42 17.21 -6.00
N PRO A 26 33.13 17.18 -6.40
CA PRO A 26 32.13 18.10 -5.89
C PRO A 26 31.53 17.59 -4.58
N ALA A 27 31.03 18.53 -3.78
CA ALA A 27 30.63 18.38 -2.37
C ALA A 27 29.77 17.15 -2.07
N ALA A 28 30.18 16.43 -1.02
CA ALA A 28 29.56 15.21 -0.53
C ALA A 28 28.14 15.46 0.03
N LEU A 29 27.22 14.58 -0.37
CA LEU A 29 26.00 14.30 0.38
C LEU A 29 26.34 13.85 1.81
N PRO A 30 25.51 14.17 2.82
CA PRO A 30 25.76 13.72 4.19
C PRO A 30 25.92 12.20 4.24
N ALA A 31 26.94 11.77 4.97
CA ALA A 31 27.39 10.39 5.07
C ALA A 31 26.22 9.42 5.32
N ARG A 32 26.16 8.36 4.52
CA ARG A 32 25.38 7.16 4.84
C ARG A 32 25.78 6.71 6.24
N ALA A 33 24.83 6.71 7.17
CA ALA A 33 24.98 6.04 8.44
C ALA A 33 25.35 4.57 8.14
N THR A 34 26.53 4.16 8.60
CA THR A 34 26.96 2.77 8.59
C THR A 34 25.91 1.95 9.36
N PRO A 35 25.36 0.86 8.80
CA PRO A 35 24.54 -0.03 9.59
C PRO A 35 25.41 -0.59 10.70
N ILE A 36 25.10 -0.23 11.94
CA ILE A 36 25.63 -0.95 13.10
C ILE A 36 25.09 -2.37 12.97
N HIS A 37 25.97 -3.30 12.62
CA HIS A 37 25.70 -4.73 12.73
C HIS A 37 25.57 -5.06 14.22
N HIS A 38 24.36 -4.88 14.75
CA HIS A 38 23.98 -5.50 16.00
C HIS A 38 24.04 -7.01 15.79
N ALA A 39 24.77 -7.68 16.67
CA ALA A 39 24.91 -9.12 16.72
C ALA A 39 23.55 -9.80 16.53
N THR A 40 23.47 -10.68 15.54
CA THR A 40 22.29 -11.49 15.25
C THR A 40 21.91 -12.25 16.53
N PRO A 41 20.70 -12.04 17.09
CA PRO A 41 20.21 -12.90 18.16
C PRO A 41 20.15 -14.32 17.59
N THR A 42 20.73 -15.29 18.30
CA THR A 42 20.59 -16.71 17.99
C THR A 42 19.11 -17.02 17.74
N PRO A 43 18.72 -17.70 16.64
CA PRO A 43 17.32 -18.00 16.38
C PRO A 43 16.77 -18.81 17.55
N ARG A 44 15.86 -18.21 18.34
CA ARG A 44 14.93 -19.00 19.14
C ARG A 44 14.11 -19.83 18.15
N ASP A 45 13.97 -21.11 18.49
CA ASP A 45 13.20 -22.17 17.82
C ASP A 45 12.19 -21.60 16.80
N PRO A 46 12.35 -21.87 15.49
CA PRO A 46 11.38 -21.41 14.50
C PRO A 46 10.02 -21.95 14.93
N SER A 47 9.16 -21.05 15.39
CA SER A 47 7.70 -21.23 15.40
C SER A 47 7.37 -22.07 14.17
N ALA A 48 6.88 -23.29 14.38
CA ALA A 48 6.60 -24.24 13.31
C ALA A 48 5.98 -23.48 12.15
N VAL A 49 6.61 -23.52 10.98
CA VAL A 49 6.14 -22.76 9.83
C VAL A 49 4.69 -23.20 9.57
N VAL A 50 3.75 -22.28 9.78
CA VAL A 50 2.32 -22.56 9.64
C VAL A 50 1.91 -22.13 8.25
N ASP A 51 1.11 -22.94 7.58
CA ASP A 51 0.50 -22.52 6.32
C ASP A 51 -0.55 -21.41 6.60
N PRO A 52 -0.59 -20.27 5.88
CA PRO A 52 -1.60 -19.23 6.10
C PRO A 52 -3.06 -19.71 5.98
N ASP A 53 -3.27 -20.86 5.33
CA ASP A 53 -4.58 -21.49 5.17
C ASP A 53 -4.86 -22.61 6.20
N ASP A 54 -3.88 -22.96 7.04
CA ASP A 54 -4.04 -23.93 8.13
C ASP A 54 -4.61 -23.27 9.39
N ASP A 55 -5.94 -23.19 9.45
CA ASP A 55 -6.66 -22.62 10.59
C ASP A 55 -6.30 -23.29 11.93
N ALA A 56 -6.03 -24.60 11.94
CA ALA A 56 -5.68 -25.33 13.16
C ALA A 56 -4.27 -24.99 13.64
N GLY A 57 -3.30 -24.96 12.72
CA GLY A 57 -1.94 -24.52 13.00
C GLY A 57 -1.88 -23.06 13.45
N ILE A 58 -2.64 -22.18 12.81
CA ILE A 58 -2.71 -20.75 13.18
C ILE A 58 -3.31 -20.61 14.59
N ALA A 59 -4.41 -21.32 14.89
CA ALA A 59 -5.02 -21.30 16.20
C ALA A 59 -4.07 -21.83 17.30
N ALA A 60 -3.33 -22.91 17.02
CA ALA A 60 -2.35 -23.47 17.94
C ALA A 60 -1.18 -22.51 18.20
N ALA A 61 -0.66 -21.86 17.15
CA ALA A 61 0.39 -20.84 17.27
C ALA A 61 -0.08 -19.66 18.12
N LEU A 62 -1.25 -19.09 17.83
CA LEU A 62 -1.83 -17.97 18.59
C LEU A 62 -2.04 -18.29 20.07
N ALA A 63 -2.47 -19.52 20.40
CA ALA A 63 -2.72 -19.93 21.79
C ALA A 63 -1.43 -20.19 22.57
N GLY A 64 -0.42 -20.75 21.90
CA GLY A 64 0.87 -21.15 22.48
C GLY A 64 1.97 -20.10 22.32
N HIS A 65 2.86 -20.33 21.34
CA HIS A 65 4.11 -19.58 21.19
C HIS A 65 3.95 -18.20 20.54
N GLY A 66 2.76 -17.86 20.04
CA GLY A 66 2.44 -16.63 19.33
C GLY A 66 2.75 -16.69 17.84
N LEU A 67 2.03 -15.90 17.05
CA LEU A 67 2.19 -15.83 15.60
C LEU A 67 2.98 -14.59 15.20
N ASP A 68 4.12 -14.78 14.54
CA ASP A 68 4.99 -13.70 14.05
C ASP A 68 4.47 -13.10 12.76
N GLY A 69 4.41 -11.78 12.68
CA GLY A 69 4.01 -11.09 11.46
C GLY A 69 4.16 -9.58 11.55
N TRP A 70 3.40 -8.87 10.74
CA TRP A 70 3.50 -7.42 10.60
C TRP A 70 2.14 -6.76 10.71
N MET A 71 2.13 -5.53 11.20
CA MET A 71 0.96 -4.68 11.04
C MET A 71 0.74 -4.31 9.57
N HIS A 72 -0.40 -4.72 9.05
CA HIS A 72 -0.89 -4.32 7.74
C HIS A 72 -1.47 -2.91 7.76
N GLY A 73 -2.28 -2.62 8.78
CA GLY A 73 -2.97 -1.36 8.95
C GLY A 73 -3.38 -1.15 10.40
N ALA A 74 -3.18 0.08 10.89
CA ALA A 74 -3.60 0.52 12.21
C ALA A 74 -4.29 1.87 12.05
N ALA A 75 -5.57 1.95 12.44
CA ALA A 75 -6.37 3.16 12.40
C ALA A 75 -7.11 3.31 13.74
N PRO A 76 -6.40 3.75 14.80
CA PRO A 76 -6.91 3.72 16.18
C PRO A 76 -8.24 4.46 16.36
N ALA A 77 -8.41 5.60 15.70
CA ALA A 77 -9.66 6.40 15.75
C ALA A 77 -10.90 5.62 15.26
N SER A 78 -10.70 4.60 14.42
CA SER A 78 -11.75 3.73 13.90
C SER A 78 -11.81 2.35 14.56
N GLY A 79 -10.87 2.02 15.45
CA GLY A 79 -10.71 0.69 16.05
C GLY A 79 -10.31 -0.40 15.05
N LEU A 80 -9.82 -0.03 13.86
CA LEU A 80 -9.40 -0.98 12.82
C LEU A 80 -7.92 -1.29 12.98
N PHE A 81 -7.61 -2.58 13.17
CA PHE A 81 -6.26 -3.11 13.20
C PHE A 81 -6.21 -4.42 12.40
N VAL A 82 -5.27 -4.54 11.48
CA VAL A 82 -5.12 -5.73 10.61
C VAL A 82 -3.69 -6.24 10.69
N PHE A 83 -3.52 -7.49 11.11
CA PHE A 83 -2.24 -8.17 11.20
C PHE A 83 -2.05 -9.07 9.98
N THR A 84 -0.88 -9.02 9.33
CA THR A 84 -0.52 -9.94 8.24
C THR A 84 0.45 -10.99 8.76
N TYR A 85 0.06 -12.25 8.65
CA TYR A 85 0.99 -13.37 8.67
C TYR A 85 1.46 -13.67 7.24
N ARG A 86 2.76 -13.81 7.01
CA ARG A 86 3.30 -14.25 5.72
C ARG A 86 4.10 -15.53 5.92
N LEU A 87 3.95 -16.47 5.00
CA LEU A 87 4.76 -17.67 4.98
C LEU A 87 6.23 -17.27 4.78
N PRO A 88 7.16 -17.76 5.62
CA PRO A 88 8.58 -17.53 5.41
C PRO A 88 9.00 -17.97 4.01
N HIS A 89 9.82 -17.14 3.34
CA HIS A 89 10.32 -17.37 1.98
C HIS A 89 9.30 -17.33 0.84
N ASP A 90 8.01 -17.12 1.12
CA ASP A 90 6.99 -16.88 0.10
C ASP A 90 6.18 -15.62 0.42
N PHE A 91 6.59 -14.52 -0.21
CA PHE A 91 5.94 -13.22 0.00
C PHE A 91 4.46 -13.21 -0.38
N PHE A 92 4.08 -14.02 -1.38
CA PHE A 92 2.73 -14.02 -1.94
C PHE A 92 1.77 -14.94 -1.19
N ARG A 93 2.28 -15.83 -0.34
CA ARG A 93 1.45 -16.63 0.57
C ARG A 93 1.33 -15.94 1.91
N TYR A 94 0.16 -15.37 2.17
CA TYR A 94 -0.12 -14.62 3.38
C TYR A 94 -1.59 -14.69 3.78
N ALA A 95 -1.86 -14.34 5.03
CA ALA A 95 -3.21 -14.15 5.55
C ALA A 95 -3.29 -12.84 6.32
N ASP A 96 -4.32 -12.05 6.02
CA ASP A 96 -4.66 -10.83 6.76
C ASP A 96 -5.76 -11.14 7.78
N PHE A 97 -5.48 -10.81 9.04
CA PHE A 97 -6.34 -11.03 10.18
C PHE A 97 -6.73 -9.69 10.81
N PRO A 98 -7.99 -9.25 10.64
CA PRO A 98 -8.55 -8.20 11.49
C PRO A 98 -8.45 -8.61 12.97
N MET A 99 -7.96 -7.69 13.79
CA MET A 99 -7.71 -7.94 15.21
C MET A 99 -8.81 -7.34 16.07
N ILE A 100 -9.31 -8.15 17.00
CA ILE A 100 -10.29 -7.75 18.00
C ILE A 100 -9.56 -7.69 19.35
N PRO A 101 -9.48 -6.53 20.03
CA PRO A 101 -8.84 -6.48 21.34
C PRO A 101 -9.60 -7.34 22.35
N GLY A 102 -8.87 -8.16 23.11
CA GLY A 102 -9.42 -9.00 24.17
C GLY A 102 -9.67 -8.24 25.48
N SER A 103 -9.04 -7.07 25.66
CA SER A 103 -9.24 -6.17 26.80
C SER A 103 -8.98 -4.70 26.42
N PRO A 104 -9.38 -3.73 27.28
CA PRO A 104 -9.04 -2.32 27.09
C PRO A 104 -7.53 -2.04 27.05
N GLU A 105 -6.73 -2.80 27.78
CA GLU A 105 -5.26 -2.70 27.78
C GLU A 105 -4.71 -3.05 26.39
N VAL A 106 -5.13 -4.18 25.84
CA VAL A 106 -4.76 -4.60 24.48
C VAL A 106 -5.22 -3.56 23.45
N ALA A 107 -6.40 -2.97 23.63
CA ALA A 107 -6.87 -1.91 22.74
C ALA A 107 -5.94 -0.68 22.74
N ARG A 108 -5.43 -0.29 23.92
CA ARG A 108 -4.43 0.80 24.05
C ARG A 108 -3.10 0.43 23.41
N GLU A 109 -2.64 -0.81 23.58
CA GLU A 109 -1.41 -1.31 22.95
C GLU A 109 -1.53 -1.29 21.42
N LEU A 110 -2.63 -1.81 20.87
CA LEU A 110 -2.93 -1.78 19.44
C LEU A 110 -2.99 -0.35 18.89
N ALA A 111 -3.59 0.58 19.65
CA ALA A 111 -3.68 1.98 19.27
C ALA A 111 -2.30 2.67 19.13
N GLY A 112 -1.27 2.16 19.79
CA GLY A 112 0.10 2.65 19.69
C GLY A 112 0.93 1.98 18.59
N LEU A 113 0.34 1.10 17.77
CA LEU A 113 1.02 0.45 16.65
C LEU A 113 0.85 1.25 15.36
N GLN A 114 1.81 1.08 14.47
CA GLN A 114 1.80 1.65 13.12
C GLN A 114 1.97 0.55 12.08
N ARG A 115 1.66 0.88 10.82
CA ARG A 115 1.89 -0.01 9.69
C ARG A 115 3.36 -0.46 9.64
N HIS A 116 3.56 -1.73 9.34
CA HIS A 116 4.84 -2.42 9.26
C HIS A 116 5.59 -2.67 10.58
N ASP A 117 5.06 -2.27 11.73
CA ASP A 117 5.59 -2.78 13.01
C ASP A 117 5.56 -4.31 12.97
N ARG A 118 6.69 -4.94 13.32
CA ARG A 118 6.81 -6.40 13.42
C ARG A 118 6.39 -6.83 14.82
N LEU A 119 5.46 -7.77 14.87
CA LEU A 119 4.82 -8.20 16.10
C LEU A 119 4.83 -9.72 16.23
N ARG A 120 4.70 -10.17 17.47
CA ARG A 120 4.19 -11.50 17.81
C ARG A 120 2.82 -11.35 18.45
N VAL A 121 1.81 -12.01 17.89
CA VAL A 121 0.42 -11.91 18.34
C VAL A 121 0.02 -13.19 19.09
N PHE A 122 -0.62 -13.01 20.25
CA PHE A 122 -1.18 -14.11 21.05
C PHE A 122 -2.68 -13.92 21.20
N GLY A 123 -3.44 -15.01 21.11
CA GLY A 123 -4.90 -14.92 21.14
C GLY A 123 -5.61 -16.19 20.72
N SER A 124 -6.79 -16.01 20.13
CA SER A 124 -7.58 -17.07 19.51
C SER A 124 -8.06 -16.65 18.13
N LEU A 125 -8.13 -17.62 17.21
CA LEU A 125 -8.76 -17.43 15.91
C LEU A 125 -10.28 -17.43 16.10
N GLU A 126 -10.96 -16.42 15.58
CA GLU A 126 -12.42 -16.31 15.58
C GLU A 126 -12.94 -16.28 14.14
N LYS A 127 -13.94 -17.11 13.84
CA LYS A 127 -14.63 -17.08 12.55
C LYS A 127 -15.94 -16.30 12.67
N LYS A 128 -15.83 -14.97 12.67
CA LYS A 128 -16.98 -14.05 12.71
C LYS A 128 -17.36 -13.63 11.30
N GLY A 129 -18.05 -14.53 10.60
CA GLY A 129 -18.48 -14.31 9.22
C GLY A 129 -17.43 -14.72 8.19
N PRO A 130 -17.39 -14.08 7.02
CA PRO A 130 -16.58 -14.53 5.89
C PRO A 130 -15.06 -14.37 6.10
N GLN A 131 -14.62 -13.49 7.01
CA GLN A 131 -13.20 -13.26 7.30
C GLN A 131 -12.81 -13.79 8.68
N ARG A 132 -11.62 -14.40 8.74
CA ARG A 132 -11.00 -14.87 9.97
C ARG A 132 -10.50 -13.66 10.77
N HIS A 133 -10.81 -13.62 12.06
CA HIS A 133 -10.37 -12.59 12.98
C HIS A 133 -9.46 -13.19 14.04
N VAL A 134 -8.62 -12.37 14.66
CA VAL A 134 -7.86 -12.77 15.85
C VAL A 134 -8.40 -11.99 17.04
N ARG A 135 -8.94 -12.68 18.05
CA ARG A 135 -9.14 -12.06 19.37
C ARG A 135 -7.79 -12.01 20.07
N VAL A 136 -7.22 -10.82 20.14
CA VAL A 136 -5.89 -10.57 20.67
C VAL A 136 -5.94 -10.56 22.19
N ARG A 137 -5.20 -11.47 22.82
CA ARG A 137 -4.98 -11.50 24.27
C ARG A 137 -3.78 -10.64 24.67
N ARG A 138 -2.76 -10.60 23.81
CA ARG A 138 -1.46 -9.95 24.08
C ARG A 138 -0.71 -9.76 22.78
N ILE A 139 0.11 -8.72 22.70
CA ILE A 139 1.10 -8.55 21.63
C ILE A 139 2.51 -8.42 22.23
N GLU A 140 3.52 -8.81 21.48
CA GLU A 140 4.91 -8.41 21.71
C GLU A 140 5.39 -7.64 20.47
N VAL A 141 5.88 -6.41 20.68
CA VAL A 141 6.51 -5.66 19.60
C VAL A 141 7.94 -6.18 19.42
N ILE A 142 8.21 -6.85 18.31
CA ILE A 142 9.55 -7.35 17.97
C ILE A 142 10.39 -6.20 17.41
N THR A 143 9.83 -5.40 16.51
CA THR A 143 10.56 -4.29 15.88
C THR A 143 9.59 -3.19 15.47
N ARG A 144 9.89 -1.95 15.86
CA ARG A 144 9.17 -0.77 15.37
C ARG A 144 9.64 -0.41 13.97
N PHE A 145 8.72 -0.10 13.08
CA PHE A 145 9.06 0.40 11.77
C PHE A 145 9.44 1.89 11.83
N SER A 146 10.40 2.30 11.02
CA SER A 146 10.64 3.71 10.73
C SER A 146 10.96 3.83 9.25
N SER A 147 10.28 4.74 8.56
CA SER A 147 10.53 5.03 7.16
C SER A 147 11.86 5.76 6.92
N GLY A 148 12.45 6.34 7.98
CA GLY A 148 13.58 7.27 7.87
C GLY A 148 13.22 8.62 7.26
N VAL A 149 11.94 8.88 6.99
CA VAL A 149 11.44 10.17 6.49
C VAL A 149 10.77 10.91 7.63
N ASP A 150 11.28 12.09 7.96
CA ASP A 150 10.66 12.99 8.93
C ASP A 150 9.49 13.72 8.27
N ALA A 151 8.27 13.40 8.70
CA ALA A 151 7.04 14.00 8.20
C ALA A 151 6.04 14.05 9.35
N PRO A 152 5.22 15.12 9.44
CA PRO A 152 4.13 15.16 10.40
C PRO A 152 3.15 14.02 10.12
N SER A 153 2.58 13.46 11.18
CA SER A 153 1.56 12.43 11.08
C SER A 153 0.38 12.89 10.23
N TYR A 154 -0.12 11.98 9.39
CA TYR A 154 -1.25 12.25 8.52
C TYR A 154 -2.51 12.63 9.33
N ALA A 155 -3.08 13.79 9.03
CA ALA A 155 -4.40 14.16 9.52
C ALA A 155 -5.47 13.47 8.67
N HIS A 156 -6.08 12.45 9.27
CA HIS A 156 -7.19 11.71 8.69
C HIS A 156 -8.41 12.60 8.37
N ASP A 157 -9.05 12.40 7.21
CA ASP A 157 -10.29 13.10 6.87
C ASP A 157 -11.41 12.61 7.79
N THR A 158 -12.03 13.52 8.55
CA THR A 158 -13.12 13.20 9.48
C THR A 158 -14.50 13.37 8.84
N THR A 159 -14.58 14.03 7.68
CA THR A 159 -15.85 14.36 7.00
C THR A 159 -16.51 13.13 6.36
N THR A 160 -15.71 12.12 5.98
CA THR A 160 -16.17 10.87 5.36
C THR A 160 -17.22 10.14 6.18
N ARG A 161 -17.14 10.19 7.53
CA ARG A 161 -18.12 9.54 8.40
C ARG A 161 -19.50 10.17 8.26
N ALA A 162 -19.58 11.50 8.26
CA ALA A 162 -20.85 12.21 8.13
C ALA A 162 -21.46 11.97 6.74
N ALA A 163 -20.63 11.96 5.69
CA ALA A 163 -21.06 11.66 4.33
C ALA A 163 -21.66 10.24 4.22
N LEU A 164 -21.04 9.24 4.86
CA LEU A 164 -21.55 7.86 4.86
C LEU A 164 -22.88 7.74 5.63
N LEU A 165 -23.00 8.37 6.79
CA LEU A 165 -24.20 8.26 7.62
C LEU A 165 -25.42 8.97 7.01
N GLY A 166 -25.19 10.02 6.21
CA GLY A 166 -26.26 10.76 5.53
C GLY A 166 -26.59 10.27 4.12
N GLY A 167 -25.82 9.32 3.58
CA GLY A 167 -25.92 8.87 2.19
C GLY A 167 -26.57 7.50 2.03
N ARG A 168 -26.93 7.18 0.79
CA ARG A 168 -27.30 5.83 0.32
C ARG A 168 -26.52 5.41 -0.92
N GLU A 169 -25.69 6.31 -1.41
CA GLU A 169 -24.84 6.13 -2.57
C GLU A 169 -23.48 6.77 -2.30
N LEU A 170 -22.42 6.17 -2.81
CA LEU A 170 -21.09 6.77 -2.84
C LEU A 170 -20.38 6.44 -4.16
N VAL A 171 -19.45 7.31 -4.55
CA VAL A 171 -18.46 7.03 -5.59
C VAL A 171 -17.12 6.80 -4.90
N GLY A 172 -16.46 5.68 -5.21
CA GLY A 172 -15.21 5.31 -4.56
C GLY A 172 -14.35 4.39 -5.42
N ARG A 173 -13.19 4.03 -4.88
CA ARG A 173 -12.21 3.15 -5.53
C ARG A 173 -12.26 1.76 -4.92
N VAL A 174 -12.25 0.71 -5.73
CA VAL A 174 -12.10 -0.66 -5.24
C VAL A 174 -10.69 -0.81 -4.64
N HIS A 175 -10.61 -1.13 -3.35
CA HIS A 175 -9.35 -1.47 -2.68
C HIS A 175 -9.07 -2.98 -2.75
N GLY A 176 -10.11 -3.81 -2.76
CA GLY A 176 -9.99 -5.25 -2.88
C GLY A 176 -11.32 -5.96 -2.80
N VAL A 177 -11.34 -7.20 -3.28
CA VAL A 177 -12.44 -8.15 -3.15
C VAL A 177 -11.86 -9.39 -2.48
N ASP A 178 -12.53 -9.88 -1.44
CA ASP A 178 -12.03 -10.97 -0.60
C ASP A 178 -13.18 -11.92 -0.21
N ALA A 179 -12.82 -13.04 0.42
CA ALA A 179 -13.71 -14.08 0.91
C ALA A 179 -14.69 -14.55 -0.19
N GLU A 180 -14.15 -14.91 -1.35
CA GLU A 180 -14.91 -15.41 -2.51
C GLU A 180 -15.97 -14.40 -3.00
N GLY A 181 -15.69 -13.10 -2.87
CA GLY A 181 -16.61 -12.04 -3.27
C GLY A 181 -17.68 -11.71 -2.24
N LYS A 182 -17.57 -12.21 -1.00
CA LYS A 182 -18.49 -11.87 0.11
C LYS A 182 -18.08 -10.57 0.81
N ILE A 183 -16.87 -10.08 0.56
CA ILE A 183 -16.35 -8.82 1.08
C ILE A 183 -15.84 -7.98 -0.08
N LEU A 184 -16.35 -6.77 -0.19
CA LEU A 184 -15.77 -5.70 -1.00
C LEU A 184 -15.16 -4.66 -0.06
N VAL A 185 -13.98 -4.18 -0.38
CA VAL A 185 -13.33 -3.10 0.35
C VAL A 185 -13.27 -1.89 -0.58
N VAL A 186 -13.86 -0.78 -0.16
CA VAL A 186 -13.88 0.47 -0.94
C VAL A 186 -13.07 1.54 -0.25
N GLU A 187 -12.24 2.23 -1.01
CA GLU A 187 -11.61 3.46 -0.59
C GLU A 187 -12.46 4.69 -0.91
N LEU A 188 -12.70 5.51 0.11
CA LEU A 188 -13.40 6.78 0.02
C LEU A 188 -12.54 7.84 0.70
N ALA A 189 -11.97 8.76 -0.09
CA ALA A 189 -10.90 9.65 0.34
C ALA A 189 -9.75 8.84 0.98
N ASP A 190 -9.44 9.10 2.25
CA ASP A 190 -8.39 8.41 3.01
C ASP A 190 -8.87 7.15 3.77
N LYS A 191 -10.16 6.83 3.69
CA LYS A 191 -10.79 5.74 4.45
C LYS A 191 -10.89 4.47 3.63
N VAL A 192 -10.73 3.36 4.34
CA VAL A 192 -10.98 2.01 3.83
C VAL A 192 -12.26 1.53 4.51
N VAL A 193 -13.29 1.25 3.71
CA VAL A 193 -14.64 0.92 4.17
C VAL A 193 -15.00 -0.49 3.72
N PRO A 194 -15.18 -1.44 4.66
CA PRO A 194 -15.66 -2.77 4.34
C PRO A 194 -17.14 -2.76 3.95
N VAL A 195 -17.49 -3.55 2.93
CA VAL A 195 -18.84 -3.71 2.39
C VAL A 195 -19.18 -5.19 2.35
N PHE A 196 -20.25 -5.58 3.04
CA PHE A 196 -20.79 -6.93 2.97
C PHE A 196 -21.53 -7.14 1.64
N VAL A 197 -21.15 -8.21 0.94
CA VAL A 197 -21.72 -8.59 -0.35
C VAL A 197 -22.49 -9.90 -0.17
N THR A 198 -23.82 -9.84 -0.32
CA THR A 198 -24.69 -11.02 -0.22
C THR A 198 -24.73 -11.85 -1.50
N ARG A 199 -24.43 -11.21 -2.63
CA ARG A 199 -24.48 -11.77 -3.98
C ARG A 199 -23.11 -11.57 -4.66
N PRO A 200 -22.17 -12.51 -4.52
CA PRO A 200 -20.79 -12.38 -5.01
C PRO A 200 -20.67 -12.08 -6.50
N GLU A 201 -21.68 -12.43 -7.30
CA GLU A 201 -21.74 -12.11 -8.72
C GLU A 201 -21.66 -10.62 -9.03
N HIS A 202 -21.99 -9.74 -8.07
CA HIS A 202 -21.87 -8.27 -8.26
C HIS A 202 -20.44 -7.77 -8.26
N VAL A 203 -19.50 -8.53 -7.68
CA VAL A 203 -18.11 -8.07 -7.47
C VAL A 203 -17.07 -8.93 -8.17
N ARG A 204 -17.47 -10.06 -8.78
CA ARG A 204 -16.55 -11.04 -9.38
C ARG A 204 -15.62 -10.47 -10.44
N ASP A 205 -16.07 -9.42 -11.15
CA ASP A 205 -15.35 -8.81 -12.27
C ASP A 205 -14.70 -7.47 -11.88
N LEU A 206 -14.66 -7.13 -10.58
CA LEU A 206 -14.04 -5.90 -10.10
C LEU A 206 -12.54 -6.09 -9.90
N TRP A 207 -11.78 -5.09 -10.33
CA TRP A 207 -10.34 -5.00 -10.13
C TRP A 207 -10.03 -3.95 -9.09
N ARG A 208 -8.97 -4.15 -8.31
CA ARG A 208 -8.42 -3.09 -7.47
C ARG A 208 -8.09 -1.88 -8.35
N ASN A 209 -8.45 -0.68 -7.89
CA ASN A 209 -8.41 0.60 -8.61
C ASN A 209 -9.55 0.86 -9.61
N ASP A 210 -10.51 -0.06 -9.78
CA ASP A 210 -11.77 0.28 -10.47
C ASP A 210 -12.51 1.36 -9.70
N LYS A 211 -13.12 2.29 -10.43
CA LYS A 211 -14.00 3.30 -9.83
C LYS A 211 -15.43 2.83 -9.97
N ILE A 212 -16.13 2.84 -8.85
CA ILE A 212 -17.48 2.35 -8.74
C ILE A 212 -18.40 3.39 -8.10
N ARG A 213 -19.65 3.36 -8.50
CA ARG A 213 -20.78 3.89 -7.73
C ARG A 213 -21.43 2.73 -6.99
N LEU A 214 -21.65 2.92 -5.69
CA LEU A 214 -22.16 1.91 -4.77
C LEU A 214 -23.45 2.39 -4.13
N HIS A 215 -24.54 1.64 -4.26
CA HIS A 215 -25.74 1.79 -3.46
C HIS A 215 -25.64 0.93 -2.19
N TYR A 216 -25.81 1.55 -1.03
CA TYR A 216 -25.55 0.89 0.25
C TYR A 216 -26.56 1.24 1.33
N VAL A 217 -26.58 0.37 2.33
CA VAL A 217 -27.11 0.64 3.67
C VAL A 217 -25.99 0.49 4.70
N ILE A 218 -26.07 1.21 5.80
CA ILE A 218 -25.16 1.01 6.93
C ILE A 218 -25.47 -0.35 7.55
N ALA A 219 -24.44 -1.18 7.75
CA ALA A 219 -24.62 -2.45 8.45
C ALA A 219 -24.91 -2.18 9.94
N GLU A 220 -25.87 -2.90 10.51
CA GLU A 220 -26.21 -2.77 11.94
C GLU A 220 -25.04 -3.14 12.86
N ARG A 221 -24.20 -4.09 12.43
CA ARG A 221 -23.01 -4.53 13.15
C ARG A 221 -21.87 -4.93 12.20
N PRO A 222 -20.61 -4.76 12.64
CA PRO A 222 -20.20 -4.00 13.82
C PRO A 222 -20.37 -2.48 13.60
N ASP A 223 -20.49 -1.72 14.68
CA ASP A 223 -20.67 -0.25 14.66
C ASP A 223 -19.36 0.51 14.40
N ARG A 224 -18.22 -0.15 14.67
CA ARG A 224 -16.86 0.36 14.42
C ARG A 224 -15.90 -0.73 13.91
N PRO A 225 -15.13 -0.46 12.85
CA PRO A 225 -15.31 0.65 11.90
C PRO A 225 -16.70 0.57 11.22
N ILE A 226 -17.14 1.64 10.56
CA ILE A 226 -18.42 1.59 9.82
C ILE A 226 -18.31 0.51 8.75
N HIS A 227 -19.26 -0.42 8.77
CA HIS A 227 -19.44 -1.40 7.71
C HIS A 227 -20.66 -1.01 6.89
N LEU A 228 -20.58 -1.26 5.58
CA LEU A 228 -21.70 -1.11 4.67
C LEU A 228 -22.22 -2.49 4.27
N ARG A 229 -23.42 -2.52 3.72
CA ARG A 229 -23.97 -3.65 2.98
C ARG A 229 -24.51 -3.12 1.65
N LEU A 230 -24.38 -3.90 0.59
CA LEU A 230 -25.06 -3.59 -0.67
C LEU A 230 -26.56 -3.45 -0.42
N ASP A 231 -27.16 -2.38 -0.94
CA ASP A 231 -28.61 -2.16 -0.77
C ASP A 231 -29.40 -3.29 -1.45
N PRO A 232 -30.13 -4.13 -0.69
CA PRO A 232 -30.87 -5.25 -1.27
C PRO A 232 -32.08 -4.81 -2.10
N ALA A 233 -32.55 -3.57 -1.94
CA ALA A 233 -33.65 -3.02 -2.73
C ALA A 233 -33.21 -2.60 -4.15
N VAL A 234 -31.90 -2.48 -4.39
CA VAL A 234 -31.34 -2.11 -5.69
C VAL A 234 -30.88 -3.36 -6.44
N SER A 235 -31.44 -3.61 -7.62
CA SER A 235 -31.13 -4.82 -8.40
C SER A 235 -29.66 -4.91 -8.82
N ARG A 236 -29.07 -3.76 -9.18
CA ARG A 236 -27.65 -3.54 -9.51
C ARG A 236 -27.04 -2.53 -8.53
N PRO A 237 -26.65 -2.97 -7.33
CA PRO A 237 -26.16 -2.07 -6.29
C PRO A 237 -24.74 -1.53 -6.57
N ILE A 238 -24.07 -2.02 -7.61
CA ILE A 238 -22.75 -1.57 -8.04
C ILE A 238 -22.82 -1.21 -9.52
N GLU A 239 -22.35 -0.01 -9.85
CA GLU A 239 -22.09 0.45 -11.21
C GLU A 239 -20.59 0.72 -11.35
N VAL A 240 -19.96 0.12 -12.36
CA VAL A 240 -18.54 0.36 -12.68
C VAL A 240 -18.44 1.58 -13.59
N LEU A 241 -17.91 2.68 -13.05
CA LEU A 241 -17.77 3.95 -13.77
C LEU A 241 -16.48 3.98 -14.61
N GLU A 242 -15.43 3.31 -14.13
CA GLU A 242 -14.15 3.25 -14.82
C GLU A 242 -13.44 1.94 -14.47
N ARG A 243 -13.01 1.20 -15.49
CA ARG A 243 -12.21 -0.02 -15.34
C ARG A 243 -10.74 0.30 -15.54
N VAL A 244 -9.92 0.10 -14.52
CA VAL A 244 -8.47 0.36 -14.62
C VAL A 244 -7.81 -0.60 -15.62
N GLN A 245 -8.28 -1.84 -15.66
CA GLN A 245 -7.78 -2.89 -16.55
C GLN A 245 -8.00 -2.53 -18.02
N ALA A 246 -9.05 -1.78 -18.36
CA ALA A 246 -9.37 -1.42 -19.74
C ALA A 246 -8.26 -0.58 -20.40
N GLY A 247 -7.44 0.11 -19.59
CA GLY A 247 -6.28 0.84 -20.06
C GLY A 247 -5.00 0.01 -20.17
N HIS A 248 -4.99 -1.27 -19.77
CA HIS A 248 -3.79 -2.10 -19.88
C HIS A 248 -3.28 -2.19 -21.33
N GLY A 249 -1.98 -1.96 -21.52
CA GLY A 249 -1.33 -1.97 -22.82
C GLY A 249 -1.56 -0.69 -23.64
N GLN A 250 -2.37 0.25 -23.13
CA GLN A 250 -2.64 1.50 -23.84
C GLN A 250 -1.60 2.57 -23.49
N PRO A 251 -1.23 3.43 -24.47
CA PRO A 251 -0.44 4.61 -24.18
C PRO A 251 -1.22 5.56 -23.27
N ILE A 252 -0.53 6.17 -22.32
CA ILE A 252 -1.12 7.10 -21.38
C ILE A 252 -0.16 8.26 -21.10
N GLU A 253 -0.73 9.45 -20.90
CA GLU A 253 -0.04 10.63 -20.38
C GLU A 253 -0.85 11.15 -19.19
N LEU A 254 -0.20 11.24 -18.03
CA LEU A 254 -0.81 11.69 -16.78
C LEU A 254 0.06 12.74 -16.10
N GLU A 255 -0.58 13.61 -15.34
CA GLU A 255 0.05 14.63 -14.51
C GLU A 255 -0.57 14.63 -13.12
N GLY A 256 0.25 14.82 -12.10
CA GLY A 256 -0.15 14.57 -10.71
C GLY A 256 0.96 14.85 -9.72
N ASP A 257 0.72 14.55 -8.44
CA ASP A 257 1.72 14.74 -7.39
C ASP A 257 2.75 13.61 -7.41
N LEU A 258 4.02 13.93 -7.12
CA LEU A 258 5.03 12.91 -6.87
C LEU A 258 4.79 12.27 -5.50
N VAL A 259 4.78 10.94 -5.50
CA VAL A 259 4.61 10.10 -4.32
C VAL A 259 5.81 9.19 -4.13
N LEU A 260 6.25 9.08 -2.88
CA LEU A 260 7.30 8.19 -2.43
C LEU A 260 6.69 7.10 -1.55
N PHE A 261 6.79 5.84 -1.98
CA PHE A 261 6.61 4.69 -1.10
C PHE A 261 8.00 4.29 -0.58
N PRO A 262 8.29 4.54 0.72
CA PRO A 262 9.61 4.27 1.26
C PRO A 262 9.87 2.76 1.28
N ARG A 263 11.17 2.41 1.29
CA ARG A 263 11.60 1.07 1.67
C ARG A 263 10.93 0.63 2.97
N SER A 264 10.46 -0.61 3.00
CA SER A 264 9.76 -1.21 4.14
C SER A 264 10.00 -2.72 4.18
N PRO A 265 9.51 -3.44 5.20
CA PRO A 265 9.57 -4.91 5.20
C PRO A 265 8.95 -5.56 3.96
N GLN A 266 8.03 -4.85 3.27
CA GLN A 266 7.37 -5.33 2.05
C GLN A 266 7.98 -4.79 0.75
N ILE A 267 8.82 -3.75 0.83
CA ILE A 267 9.36 -3.07 -0.35
C ILE A 267 10.86 -2.88 -0.15
N LYS A 268 11.68 -3.55 -0.98
CA LYS A 268 13.15 -3.58 -0.81
C LYS A 268 13.86 -2.26 -1.14
N PHE A 269 13.18 -1.36 -1.83
CA PHE A 269 13.73 -0.08 -2.29
C PHE A 269 12.61 0.95 -2.43
N ASP A 270 12.96 2.23 -2.51
CA ASP A 270 11.96 3.29 -2.68
C ASP A 270 11.25 3.17 -4.03
N ILE A 271 9.92 3.14 -4.00
CA ILE A 271 9.08 3.15 -5.19
C ILE A 271 8.53 4.56 -5.37
N TRP A 272 8.69 5.08 -6.57
CA TRP A 272 8.11 6.36 -6.97
C TRP A 272 6.81 6.14 -7.72
N ALA A 273 5.83 7.00 -7.47
CA ALA A 273 4.56 6.97 -8.14
C ALA A 273 4.06 8.39 -8.46
N LEU A 274 3.16 8.45 -9.42
CA LEU A 274 2.36 9.62 -9.75
C LEU A 274 0.98 9.45 -9.12
N ARG A 275 0.54 10.42 -8.31
CA ARG A 275 -0.84 10.44 -7.81
C ARG A 275 -1.71 11.36 -8.65
N VAL A 276 -2.77 10.81 -9.22
CA VAL A 276 -3.79 11.54 -9.96
C VAL A 276 -5.08 11.54 -9.16
N VAL A 277 -5.73 12.71 -9.07
CA VAL A 277 -7.05 12.87 -8.45
C VAL A 277 -8.02 13.28 -9.53
N ASP A 278 -9.08 12.50 -9.72
CA ASP A 278 -10.09 12.79 -10.74
C ASP A 278 -11.16 13.79 -10.23
N ARG A 279 -12.09 14.15 -11.12
CA ARG A 279 -13.17 15.11 -10.82
C ARG A 279 -14.10 14.68 -9.68
N ASP A 280 -14.20 13.38 -9.43
CA ASP A 280 -15.01 12.81 -8.36
C ASP A 280 -14.18 12.58 -7.08
N ARG A 281 -12.97 13.15 -7.03
CA ARG A 281 -11.98 13.06 -5.94
C ARG A 281 -11.50 11.64 -5.68
N VAL A 282 -11.57 10.76 -6.67
CA VAL A 282 -10.96 9.44 -6.58
C VAL A 282 -9.47 9.58 -6.86
N GLU A 283 -8.65 9.18 -5.88
CA GLU A 283 -7.20 9.18 -6.00
C GLU A 283 -6.71 7.84 -6.57
N ARG A 284 -5.77 7.89 -7.51
CA ARG A 284 -5.02 6.71 -7.98
C ARG A 284 -3.53 6.98 -8.00
N GLU A 285 -2.76 5.99 -7.57
CA GLU A 285 -1.31 6.02 -7.65
C GLU A 285 -0.82 5.11 -8.77
N TYR A 286 -0.05 5.68 -9.68
CA TYR A 286 0.58 4.98 -10.79
C TYR A 286 2.08 4.87 -10.51
N THR A 287 2.57 3.67 -10.21
CA THR A 287 4.00 3.47 -9.97
C THR A 287 4.78 3.64 -11.27
N LEU A 288 5.87 4.40 -11.20
CA LEU A 288 6.70 4.76 -12.34
C LEU A 288 7.86 3.76 -12.45
N VAL A 289 7.86 2.95 -13.51
CA VAL A 289 8.74 1.78 -13.61
C VAL A 289 9.25 1.56 -15.04
N ASN A 290 10.38 0.88 -15.14
CA ASN A 290 10.85 0.20 -16.34
C ASN A 290 11.38 -1.17 -15.90
N PHE A 291 10.85 -2.26 -16.47
CA PHE A 291 11.27 -3.63 -16.11
C PHE A 291 12.22 -4.26 -17.12
N SER A 292 12.32 -3.68 -18.32
CA SER A 292 13.13 -4.18 -19.41
C SER A 292 14.57 -3.71 -19.35
N ASP A 293 14.84 -2.59 -18.67
CA ASP A 293 16.12 -1.92 -18.63
C ASP A 293 16.42 -1.45 -17.19
N PRO A 294 17.26 -2.20 -16.45
CA PRO A 294 17.64 -1.85 -15.08
C PRO A 294 18.37 -0.51 -14.98
N GLU A 295 19.19 -0.13 -15.96
CA GLU A 295 19.94 1.13 -15.94
C GLU A 295 18.98 2.30 -16.09
N LEU A 296 18.03 2.21 -17.03
CA LEU A 296 16.99 3.20 -17.20
C LEU A 296 16.06 3.28 -15.98
N PHE A 297 15.74 2.14 -15.36
CA PHE A 297 14.97 2.11 -14.11
C PHE A 297 15.67 2.89 -13.00
N GLU A 298 16.97 2.67 -12.80
CA GLU A 298 17.77 3.42 -11.83
C GLU A 298 17.83 4.91 -12.17
N ALA A 299 18.07 5.25 -13.43
CA ALA A 299 18.16 6.64 -13.88
C ALA A 299 16.86 7.43 -13.66
N ILE A 300 15.70 6.82 -13.94
CA ILE A 300 14.38 7.38 -13.64
C ILE A 300 14.21 7.61 -12.13
N ARG A 301 14.57 6.62 -11.31
CA ARG A 301 14.45 6.72 -9.84
C ARG A 301 15.33 7.82 -9.29
N ASP A 302 16.56 7.95 -9.79
CA ASP A 302 17.49 8.99 -9.38
C ASP A 302 17.00 10.38 -9.79
N LYS A 303 16.43 10.51 -10.99
CA LYS A 303 15.79 11.76 -11.45
C LYS A 303 14.67 12.19 -10.52
N LEU A 304 13.77 11.27 -10.16
CA LEU A 304 12.66 11.54 -9.24
C LEU A 304 13.15 11.84 -7.82
N ALA A 305 14.17 11.13 -7.34
CA ALA A 305 14.79 11.38 -6.04
C ALA A 305 15.45 12.77 -5.97
N ARG A 306 16.15 13.19 -7.03
CA ARG A 306 16.70 14.56 -7.13
C ARG A 306 15.61 15.62 -7.11
N GLY A 307 14.54 15.42 -7.89
CA GLY A 307 13.38 16.31 -7.88
C GLY A 307 12.72 16.42 -6.50
N TRP A 308 12.57 15.29 -5.82
CA TRP A 308 12.07 15.23 -4.45
C TRP A 308 12.98 15.98 -3.48
N ALA A 309 14.28 15.74 -3.50
CA ALA A 309 15.24 16.38 -2.61
C ALA A 309 15.34 17.89 -2.83
N ALA A 310 15.30 18.35 -4.09
CA ALA A 310 15.42 19.77 -4.45
C ALA A 310 14.15 20.58 -4.15
N HIS A 311 12.98 19.95 -4.03
CA HIS A 311 11.74 20.67 -3.80
C HIS A 311 11.61 21.12 -2.32
N PRO A 312 11.33 22.41 -2.06
CA PRO A 312 11.39 22.99 -0.71
C PRO A 312 10.24 22.55 0.21
N GLY A 313 9.12 22.09 -0.35
CA GLY A 313 7.98 21.60 0.44
C GLY A 313 8.37 20.41 1.32
N ALA A 314 7.88 20.42 2.56
CA ALA A 314 8.03 19.28 3.47
C ALA A 314 7.19 18.09 2.98
N PRO A 315 7.67 16.85 3.13
CA PRO A 315 6.86 15.68 2.89
C PRO A 315 5.73 15.59 3.92
N VAL A 316 4.59 15.04 3.49
CA VAL A 316 3.44 14.73 4.33
C VAL A 316 3.23 13.23 4.30
N ASP A 317 3.15 12.60 5.47
CA ASP A 317 2.75 11.20 5.59
C ASP A 317 1.33 11.05 5.05
N ALA A 318 1.10 10.05 4.20
CA ALA A 318 -0.22 9.67 3.69
C ALA A 318 -0.47 8.16 3.88
N ARG A 319 -0.34 7.71 5.13
CA ARG A 319 -0.54 6.34 5.66
C ARG A 319 0.66 5.43 5.42
N ASN A 320 1.02 5.19 4.17
CA ASN A 320 2.10 4.26 3.82
C ASN A 320 3.07 4.79 2.76
N LYS A 321 2.95 6.08 2.49
CA LYS A 321 3.61 6.80 1.43
C LYS A 321 3.79 8.23 1.89
N PHE A 322 4.68 8.95 1.22
CA PHE A 322 4.87 10.37 1.42
C PHE A 322 4.49 11.11 0.15
N ILE A 323 3.88 12.27 0.33
CA ILE A 323 3.58 13.20 -0.75
C ILE A 323 4.29 14.50 -0.43
N LYS A 324 4.92 15.12 -1.42
CA LYS A 324 5.49 16.45 -1.26
C LYS A 324 4.57 17.47 -1.93
N PRO A 325 3.75 18.22 -1.18
CA PRO A 325 2.76 19.13 -1.76
C PRO A 325 3.42 20.12 -2.72
N GLY A 326 2.82 20.30 -3.90
CA GLY A 326 3.33 21.20 -4.94
C GLY A 326 4.38 20.58 -5.87
N LEU A 327 4.99 19.45 -5.50
CA LEU A 327 5.90 18.73 -6.40
C LEU A 327 5.09 17.88 -7.38
N ARG A 328 4.91 18.39 -8.60
CA ARG A 328 4.15 17.71 -9.64
C ARG A 328 5.07 16.98 -10.61
N VAL A 329 4.55 15.92 -11.22
CA VAL A 329 5.24 15.14 -12.24
C VAL A 329 4.28 14.92 -13.40
N ARG A 330 4.83 14.88 -14.62
CA ARG A 330 4.15 14.39 -15.81
C ARG A 330 4.84 13.12 -16.27
N ALA A 331 4.07 12.08 -16.58
CA ALA A 331 4.58 10.80 -17.05
C ALA A 331 3.84 10.36 -18.31
N ARG A 332 4.59 9.88 -19.29
CA ARG A 332 4.12 9.31 -20.56
C ARG A 332 4.63 7.89 -20.67
N GLY A 333 3.78 6.95 -21.05
CA GLY A 333 4.21 5.56 -21.18
C GLY A 333 3.07 4.63 -21.52
N VAL A 334 3.24 3.35 -21.21
CA VAL A 334 2.19 2.33 -21.40
C VAL A 334 1.64 1.93 -20.05
N LEU A 335 0.32 1.97 -19.89
CA LEU A 335 -0.33 1.56 -18.65
C LEU A 335 -0.26 0.02 -18.49
N ASN A 336 0.21 -0.43 -17.34
CA ASN A 336 0.40 -1.85 -17.03
C ASN A 336 -0.41 -2.27 -15.79
N VAL A 337 -1.36 -3.17 -16.00
CA VAL A 337 -2.23 -3.74 -14.98
C VAL A 337 -2.37 -5.24 -15.28
N ILE A 338 -1.69 -6.07 -14.51
CA ILE A 338 -1.48 -7.49 -14.81
C ILE A 338 -2.28 -8.44 -13.91
N SER A 339 -2.92 -7.93 -12.85
CA SER A 339 -3.71 -8.73 -11.92
C SER A 339 -4.85 -7.93 -11.28
N PRO A 340 -6.02 -8.54 -11.03
CA PRO A 340 -7.11 -7.92 -10.26
C PRO A 340 -6.70 -7.44 -8.87
N ALA A 341 -5.70 -8.09 -8.26
CA ALA A 341 -5.20 -7.77 -6.91
C ALA A 341 -4.01 -6.79 -6.92
N GLN A 342 -3.53 -6.36 -8.10
CA GLN A 342 -2.37 -5.48 -8.21
C GLN A 342 -2.61 -4.18 -7.43
N ALA A 343 -1.69 -3.86 -6.52
CA ALA A 343 -1.88 -2.76 -5.58
C ALA A 343 -2.07 -1.41 -6.27
N ASN A 344 -1.11 -1.05 -7.11
CA ASN A 344 -1.08 0.19 -7.87
C ASN A 344 -0.89 -0.15 -9.35
N PRO A 345 -1.66 0.46 -10.27
CA PRO A 345 -1.32 0.42 -11.70
C PRO A 345 0.09 0.96 -11.94
N GLN A 346 0.69 0.57 -13.06
CA GLN A 346 2.06 0.94 -13.42
C GLN A 346 2.06 1.75 -14.71
N ILE A 347 2.95 2.73 -14.82
CA ILE A 347 3.29 3.35 -16.12
C ILE A 347 4.67 2.83 -16.50
N LEU A 348 4.73 2.08 -17.60
CA LEU A 348 5.96 1.59 -18.19
C LEU A 348 6.60 2.74 -18.99
N LEU A 349 7.72 3.25 -18.49
CA LEU A 349 8.43 4.39 -19.07
C LEU A 349 9.49 3.90 -20.05
N SER A 350 9.48 4.41 -21.28
CA SER A 350 10.42 4.00 -22.33
C SER A 350 11.72 4.80 -22.37
N SER A 351 11.82 5.88 -21.60
CA SER A 351 13.03 6.72 -21.50
C SER A 351 12.98 7.62 -20.27
N GLU A 352 14.11 8.23 -19.90
CA GLU A 352 14.15 9.26 -18.86
C GLU A 352 13.29 10.49 -19.20
N GLY A 353 13.20 10.83 -20.49
CA GLY A 353 12.38 11.94 -21.00
C GLY A 353 10.88 11.67 -20.90
N ALA A 354 10.48 10.41 -20.71
CA ALA A 354 9.09 10.01 -20.53
C ALA A 354 8.53 10.44 -19.15
N VAL A 355 9.37 10.94 -18.25
CA VAL A 355 8.97 11.51 -16.95
C VAL A 355 9.56 12.90 -16.76
N GLU A 356 8.75 13.86 -16.34
CA GLU A 356 9.12 15.27 -16.17
C GLU A 356 8.72 15.75 -14.79
N VAL A 357 9.64 16.38 -14.05
CA VAL A 357 9.36 16.98 -12.74
C VAL A 357 8.98 18.45 -12.94
N LEU A 358 7.71 18.78 -12.67
CA LEU A 358 7.12 20.10 -12.84
C LEU A 358 7.21 20.85 -11.50
N GLY A 359 8.04 21.89 -11.43
CA GLY A 359 8.20 22.71 -10.22
C GLY A 359 9.52 22.55 -9.46
N ALA A 360 10.56 21.99 -10.09
CA ALA A 360 11.92 22.21 -9.58
C ALA A 360 12.25 23.72 -9.67
N PRO A 361 12.88 24.33 -8.65
CA PRO A 361 13.26 25.74 -8.68
C PRO A 361 14.27 25.97 -9.81
N GLY A 362 13.79 26.44 -10.97
CA GLY A 362 14.63 26.62 -12.15
C GLY A 362 13.97 27.10 -13.44
N GLY A 363 12.65 27.25 -13.52
CA GLY A 363 12.03 27.79 -14.74
C GLY A 363 10.54 28.03 -14.61
N GLY A 364 10.14 29.27 -14.40
CA GLY A 364 8.74 29.66 -14.36
C GLY A 364 8.57 31.07 -13.81
N SER A 365 8.64 32.05 -14.69
CA SER A 365 8.22 33.43 -14.42
C SER A 365 6.85 33.44 -13.76
N ALA A 366 6.75 34.13 -12.62
CA ALA A 366 5.48 34.34 -11.94
C ALA A 366 4.44 34.93 -12.91
N PRO A 367 3.19 34.43 -12.93
CA PRO A 367 2.14 35.09 -13.68
C PRO A 367 1.86 36.46 -13.04
N ALA A 368 1.82 37.49 -13.87
CA ALA A 368 1.38 38.82 -13.46
C ALA A 368 -0.05 38.72 -12.93
N VAL A 369 -0.23 39.11 -11.68
CA VAL A 369 -1.54 39.34 -11.09
C VAL A 369 -1.96 40.75 -11.52
N ASP A 370 -2.84 40.82 -12.50
CA ASP A 370 -3.58 42.07 -12.76
C ASP A 370 -4.57 42.31 -11.61
N ARG A 371 -4.58 43.57 -11.17
CA ARG A 371 -5.33 44.10 -10.02
C ARG A 371 -6.80 44.31 -10.32
#